data_AF-A0A2V9FB37-F1
#
_entry.id   AF-A0A2V9FB37-F1
#
_cell.length_a   1.000
_cell.length_b   1.000
_cell.length_c   1.000
_cell.angle_alpha   90.00
_cell.angle_beta   90.00
_cell.angle_gamma   90.00
#
_symmetry.space_group_name_H-M   'P 1'
#
loop_
_entity.id
_entity.type
_entity.pdbx_description
1 polymer ?
#
loop_
_entity_poly.entity_id
_entity_poly.type
_entity_poly.pdbx_seq_one_letter_code
_entity_poly.pdbx_strand_id
1 'polypeptide(L)'
;MEAHLAAKPSDVAVLVNITTEKWPPRHRTYFGSLEVRSPQPGEPYAITPVRGCTGVMDLGDKRTVEYCITAREIAEDIAREINNDSGEGSFHGVFVAAGETPTEAELADARRRLEEFQCRLVAAADLEWERTKNPMFITDLERRAARQLGQEKPWLYDPKPLAECPVCAEKIKHGVAVCRSCGAILDREKAAQYGLVGAGRKERQRNPDPQAEAGK
;
A
#
# COMPACT_ATOMS: atom_id res chain seq x y z
N MET A 1 16.38 -33.96 38.87
CA MET A 1 15.18 -33.15 39.14
C MET A 1 15.57 -31.71 38.89
N GLU A 2 15.44 -31.27 37.65
CA GLU A 2 15.76 -29.90 37.25
C GLU A 2 14.65 -28.97 37.73
N ALA A 3 15.04 -28.00 38.55
CA ALA A 3 14.15 -26.95 39.01
C ALA A 3 13.77 -26.09 37.80
N HIS A 4 12.51 -26.18 37.37
CA HIS A 4 11.92 -25.16 36.51
C HIS A 4 11.87 -23.85 37.29
N LEU A 5 12.84 -22.98 37.00
CA LEU A 5 12.78 -21.56 37.28
C LEU A 5 11.51 -21.02 36.61
N ALA A 6 10.44 -20.88 37.40
CA ALA A 6 9.25 -20.16 37.00
C ALA A 6 9.65 -18.70 36.75
N ALA A 7 9.88 -18.36 35.48
CA ALA A 7 10.00 -16.99 35.04
C ALA A 7 8.75 -16.25 35.51
N LYS A 8 8.93 -15.20 36.30
CA LYS A 8 7.81 -14.29 36.63
C LYS A 8 7.22 -13.83 35.30
N PRO A 9 5.92 -14.04 35.03
CA PRO A 9 5.31 -13.47 33.84
C PRO A 9 5.54 -11.97 33.92
N SER A 10 6.12 -11.39 32.87
CA SER A 10 6.15 -9.95 32.75
C SER A 10 4.70 -9.48 32.70
N ASP A 11 4.33 -8.52 33.55
CA ASP A 11 3.00 -7.90 33.54
C ASP A 11 2.65 -7.24 32.20
N VAL A 12 3.67 -7.09 31.35
CA VAL A 12 3.60 -6.49 30.03
C VAL A 12 4.17 -7.45 28.99
N ALA A 13 3.44 -7.68 27.90
CA ALA A 13 3.92 -8.33 26.70
C ALA A 13 4.08 -7.28 25.59
N VAL A 14 4.99 -7.53 24.64
CA VAL A 14 5.32 -6.59 23.59
C VAL A 14 4.82 -7.11 22.25
N LEU A 15 3.80 -6.44 21.72
CA LEU A 15 3.29 -6.67 20.37
C LEU A 15 4.08 -5.78 19.40
N VAL A 16 4.66 -6.40 18.38
CA VAL A 16 5.52 -5.75 17.39
C VAL A 16 4.83 -5.75 16.03
N ASN A 17 4.82 -4.59 15.38
CA ASN A 17 4.32 -4.43 14.01
C ASN A 17 5.45 -3.93 13.11
N ILE A 18 5.79 -4.71 12.08
CA ILE A 18 6.84 -4.35 11.09
C ILE A 18 6.27 -3.70 9.82
N THR A 19 4.95 -3.56 9.70
CA THR A 19 4.30 -2.97 8.52
C THR A 19 3.69 -1.62 8.84
N THR A 20 3.70 -0.70 7.88
CA THR A 20 3.05 0.61 8.00
C THR A 20 1.51 0.52 7.94
N GLU A 21 0.94 -0.68 7.94
CA GLU A 21 -0.50 -0.90 7.88
C GLU A 21 -1.14 -0.47 9.20
N LYS A 22 -2.26 0.23 9.08
CA LYS A 22 -3.08 0.64 10.22
C LYS A 22 -4.23 -0.35 10.36
N TRP A 23 -4.36 -0.90 11.55
CA TRP A 23 -5.42 -1.83 11.89
C TRP A 23 -6.52 -1.11 12.64
N PRO A 24 -7.80 -1.46 12.42
CA PRO A 24 -8.87 -0.96 13.27
C PRO A 24 -8.60 -1.35 14.73
N PRO A 25 -8.97 -0.50 15.70
CA PRO A 25 -8.82 -0.83 17.10
C PRO A 25 -9.53 -2.14 17.45
N ARG A 26 -8.85 -3.03 18.17
CA ARG A 26 -9.40 -4.33 18.55
C ARG A 26 -10.15 -4.20 19.85
N HIS A 27 -11.45 -4.47 19.77
CA HIS A 27 -12.36 -4.41 20.91
C HIS A 27 -12.45 -5.78 21.59
N ARG A 28 -12.28 -5.78 22.91
CA ARG A 28 -12.50 -6.94 23.79
C ARG A 28 -13.28 -6.51 25.02
N THR A 29 -14.07 -7.44 25.55
CA THR A 29 -14.94 -7.22 26.71
C THR A 29 -14.15 -6.86 27.97
N TYR A 30 -12.92 -7.32 28.11
CA TYR A 30 -12.15 -7.29 29.36
C TYR A 30 -11.04 -6.22 29.42
N PHE A 31 -10.60 -5.63 28.31
CA PHE A 31 -9.67 -4.48 28.31
C PHE A 31 -10.13 -3.29 27.45
N GLY A 32 -11.32 -3.36 26.85
CA GLY A 32 -11.84 -2.28 26.02
C GLY A 32 -11.26 -2.30 24.60
N SER A 33 -10.69 -1.18 24.15
CA SER A 33 -10.16 -1.02 22.79
C SER A 33 -8.63 -0.92 22.82
N LEU A 34 -7.94 -1.77 22.06
CA LEU A 34 -6.49 -1.68 21.85
C LEU A 34 -6.17 -1.30 20.41
N GLU A 35 -5.43 -0.21 20.24
CA GLU A 35 -4.86 0.18 18.96
C GLU A 35 -3.45 -0.39 18.83
N VAL A 36 -3.21 -1.18 17.78
CA VAL A 36 -1.88 -1.67 17.44
C VAL A 36 -1.13 -0.57 16.70
N ARG A 37 -0.01 -0.14 17.27
CA ARG A 37 0.82 0.93 16.69
C ARG A 37 1.46 0.46 15.38
N SER A 38 1.59 1.39 14.44
CA SER A 38 2.33 1.20 13.19
C SER A 38 3.62 2.04 13.22
N PRO A 39 4.73 1.56 12.62
CA PRO A 39 5.97 2.31 12.51
C PRO A 39 5.75 3.63 11.79
N GLN A 40 6.42 4.68 12.25
CA GLN A 40 6.48 5.94 11.52
C GLN A 40 7.33 5.80 10.24
N PRO A 41 7.19 6.69 9.25
CA PRO A 41 8.04 6.68 8.06
C PRO A 41 9.53 6.71 8.45
N GLY A 42 10.26 5.64 8.16
CA GLY A 42 11.69 5.49 8.49
C GLY A 42 11.98 4.62 9.73
N GLU A 43 10.96 4.25 10.52
CA GLU A 43 11.14 3.31 11.63
C GLU A 43 11.01 1.85 11.14
N PRO A 44 11.86 0.93 11.63
CA PRO A 44 11.86 -0.47 11.18
C PRO A 44 10.70 -1.29 11.75
N TYR A 45 10.12 -0.87 12.89
CA TYR A 45 9.03 -1.53 13.59
C TYR A 45 8.40 -0.58 14.63
N ALA A 46 7.16 -0.89 15.05
CA ALA A 46 6.51 -0.26 16.19
C ALA A 46 6.22 -1.26 17.30
N ILE A 47 6.30 -0.79 18.54
CA ILE A 47 6.03 -1.57 19.76
C ILE A 47 4.73 -1.08 20.41
N THR A 48 3.82 -2.02 20.67
CA THR A 48 2.60 -1.81 21.45
C THR A 48 2.69 -2.64 22.74
N PRO A 49 2.79 -2.00 23.92
CA PRO A 49 2.77 -2.73 25.18
C PRO A 49 1.35 -3.22 25.49
N VAL A 50 1.23 -4.50 25.79
CA VAL A 50 -0.02 -5.18 26.15
C VAL A 50 0.05 -5.56 27.62
N ARG A 51 -1.02 -5.35 28.37
CA ARG A 51 -1.11 -5.73 29.80
C ARG A 51 -2.11 -6.86 29.99
N GLY A 52 -1.84 -7.72 30.96
CA GLY A 52 -2.78 -8.73 31.40
C GLY A 52 -4.01 -8.11 32.04
N CYS A 53 -5.11 -8.85 32.08
CA CYS A 53 -6.35 -8.42 32.73
C CYS A 53 -6.97 -9.53 33.56
N THR A 54 -7.63 -9.15 34.64
CA THR A 54 -8.47 -10.02 35.45
C THR A 54 -9.93 -9.76 35.12
N GLY A 55 -10.67 -10.81 34.77
CA GLY A 55 -12.10 -10.75 34.53
C GLY A 55 -12.87 -11.56 35.55
N VAL A 56 -14.16 -11.27 35.69
CA VAL A 56 -15.08 -12.04 36.51
C VAL A 56 -16.11 -12.68 35.58
N MET A 57 -16.26 -13.99 35.69
CA MET A 57 -17.28 -14.76 34.98
C MET A 57 -18.39 -15.11 35.96
N ASP A 58 -19.62 -14.67 35.66
CA ASP A 58 -20.81 -15.06 36.41
C ASP A 58 -21.30 -16.42 35.92
N LEU A 59 -21.31 -17.41 36.81
CA LEU A 59 -21.77 -18.76 36.54
C LEU A 59 -23.25 -18.97 36.93
N GLY A 60 -23.94 -17.92 37.34
CA GLY A 60 -25.29 -18.01 37.91
C GLY A 60 -25.26 -18.45 39.37
N ASP A 61 -26.43 -18.48 40.02
CA ASP A 61 -26.59 -18.85 41.44
C ASP A 61 -25.65 -18.10 42.41
N LYS A 62 -25.37 -16.82 42.13
CA LYS A 62 -24.42 -15.97 42.90
C LYS A 62 -22.99 -16.49 42.94
N ARG A 63 -22.59 -17.38 42.01
CA ARG A 63 -21.22 -17.88 41.90
C ARG A 63 -20.49 -17.09 40.84
N THR A 64 -19.43 -16.41 41.25
CA THR A 64 -18.50 -15.74 40.36
C THR A 64 -17.17 -16.47 40.38
N VAL A 65 -16.56 -16.61 39.22
CA VAL A 65 -15.20 -17.15 39.08
C VAL A 65 -14.33 -16.07 38.47
N GLU A 66 -13.25 -15.74 39.16
CA GLU A 66 -12.21 -14.87 38.63
C GLU A 66 -11.36 -15.67 37.65
N TYR A 67 -11.10 -15.06 36.49
CA TYR A 67 -10.13 -15.58 35.52
C TYR A 67 -9.09 -14.52 35.23
N CYS A 68 -7.85 -14.98 35.04
CA CYS A 68 -6.73 -14.12 34.68
C CYS A 68 -6.35 -14.45 33.24
N ILE A 69 -6.26 -13.43 32.39
CA ILE A 69 -5.66 -13.55 31.07
C ILE A 69 -4.31 -12.82 31.13
N THR A 70 -3.24 -13.54 30.83
CA THR A 70 -1.89 -12.98 30.84
C THR A 70 -1.69 -11.98 29.70
N ALA A 71 -0.76 -11.04 29.89
CA ALA A 71 -0.41 -10.07 28.85
C ALA A 71 -0.01 -10.76 27.53
N ARG A 72 0.69 -11.89 27.64
CA ARG A 72 1.17 -12.68 26.51
C ARG A 72 0.03 -13.34 25.74
N GLU A 73 -0.92 -13.98 26.44
CA GLU A 73 -2.09 -14.58 25.79
C GLU A 73 -2.89 -13.55 25.01
N ILE A 74 -3.08 -12.35 25.58
CA ILE A 74 -3.76 -11.24 24.89
C ILE A 74 -2.96 -10.82 23.65
N ALA A 75 -1.65 -10.61 23.77
CA ALA A 75 -0.81 -10.20 22.66
C ALA A 75 -0.79 -11.24 21.53
N GLU A 76 -0.71 -12.53 21.88
CA GLU A 76 -0.72 -13.64 20.92
C GLU A 76 -2.08 -13.79 20.23
N ASP A 77 -3.18 -13.59 20.95
CA ASP A 77 -4.53 -13.59 20.37
C ASP A 77 -4.71 -12.46 19.36
N ILE A 78 -4.27 -11.24 19.71
CA ILE A 78 -4.34 -10.07 18.82
C ILE A 78 -3.45 -10.25 17.60
N ALA A 79 -2.21 -10.76 17.78
CA ALA A 79 -1.32 -11.06 16.67
C ALA A 79 -1.93 -12.11 15.72
N ARG A 80 -2.58 -13.14 16.28
CA ARG A 80 -3.25 -14.19 15.49
C ARG A 80 -4.44 -13.64 14.72
N GLU A 81 -5.29 -12.84 15.36
CA GLU A 81 -6.44 -12.19 14.72
C GLU A 81 -5.97 -11.34 13.53
N ILE A 82 -5.04 -10.41 13.74
CA ILE A 82 -4.54 -9.54 12.69
C ILE A 82 -3.91 -10.34 11.56
N ASN A 83 -3.10 -11.35 11.88
CA ASN A 83 -2.46 -12.17 10.85
C ASN A 83 -3.46 -13.04 10.09
N ASN A 84 -4.66 -13.33 10.61
CA ASN A 84 -5.68 -14.14 9.96
C ASN A 84 -6.78 -13.32 9.27
N ASP A 85 -6.77 -11.99 9.35
CA ASP A 85 -7.78 -11.12 8.71
C ASP A 85 -7.89 -11.37 7.18
N SER A 86 -6.81 -11.82 6.53
CA SER A 86 -6.78 -12.15 5.09
C SER A 86 -6.90 -13.65 4.78
N GLY A 87 -7.25 -14.47 5.77
CA GLY A 87 -7.48 -15.91 5.63
C GLY A 87 -6.43 -16.81 6.29
N GLU A 88 -6.51 -18.11 6.00
CA GLU A 88 -5.62 -19.09 6.60
C GLU A 88 -4.19 -18.96 6.07
N GLY A 89 -3.23 -18.89 6.99
CA GLY A 89 -1.81 -18.78 6.64
C GLY A 89 -1.40 -17.40 6.12
N SER A 90 -2.21 -16.36 6.31
CA SER A 90 -1.75 -14.99 6.09
C SER A 90 -0.81 -14.52 7.21
N PHE A 91 0.03 -13.54 6.88
CA PHE A 91 0.95 -12.94 7.84
C PHE A 91 1.15 -11.47 7.48
N HIS A 92 0.64 -10.60 8.33
CA HIS A 92 0.61 -9.14 8.14
C HIS A 92 1.75 -8.41 8.86
N GLY A 93 2.75 -9.15 9.35
CA GLY A 93 3.92 -8.58 10.02
C GLY A 93 3.66 -8.17 11.47
N VAL A 94 2.68 -8.79 12.14
CA VAL A 94 2.45 -8.57 13.57
C VAL A 94 2.86 -9.81 14.34
N PHE A 95 3.69 -9.66 15.38
CA PHE A 95 4.15 -10.77 16.23
C PHE A 95 4.39 -10.31 17.66
N VAL A 96 4.54 -11.27 18.58
CA VAL A 96 4.85 -10.99 20.00
C VAL A 96 6.34 -11.24 20.23
N ALA A 97 7.06 -10.23 20.73
CA ALA A 97 8.47 -10.37 21.08
C ALA A 97 8.63 -11.23 22.35
N ALA A 98 9.73 -11.98 22.43
CA ALA A 98 10.05 -12.76 23.63
C ALA A 98 10.39 -11.90 24.85
N GLY A 99 10.86 -10.66 24.64
CA GLY A 99 11.24 -9.71 25.68
C GLY A 99 10.62 -8.32 25.51
N GLU A 100 11.15 -7.34 26.23
CA GLU A 100 10.70 -5.95 26.17
C GLU A 100 10.99 -5.27 24.82
N THR A 101 11.96 -5.80 24.08
CA THR A 101 12.32 -5.35 22.74
C THR A 101 12.51 -6.55 21.81
N PRO A 102 12.12 -6.44 20.53
CA PRO A 102 12.36 -7.50 19.57
C PRO A 102 13.85 -7.63 19.28
N THR A 103 14.29 -8.87 19.16
CA THR A 103 15.63 -9.19 18.68
C THR A 103 15.72 -9.07 17.16
N GLU A 104 16.93 -8.85 16.64
CA GLU A 104 17.15 -8.81 15.19
C GLU A 104 16.75 -10.13 14.51
N ALA A 105 16.93 -11.26 15.20
CA ALA A 105 16.53 -12.57 14.71
C ALA A 105 15.00 -12.69 14.55
N GLU A 106 14.23 -12.18 15.51
CA GLU A 106 12.76 -12.15 15.43
C GLU A 106 12.29 -11.22 14.31
N LEU A 107 12.93 -10.06 14.14
CA LEU A 107 12.62 -9.13 13.06
C LEU A 107 12.92 -9.74 11.69
N ALA A 108 14.07 -10.41 11.53
CA ALA A 108 14.43 -11.10 10.30
C ALA A 108 13.46 -12.24 9.99
N ASP A 109 13.05 -13.02 11.00
CA ASP A 109 12.06 -14.08 10.85
C ASP A 109 10.69 -13.55 10.40
N ALA A 110 10.21 -12.50 11.07
CA ALA A 110 8.96 -11.85 10.71
C ALA A 110 9.00 -11.28 9.28
N ARG A 111 10.10 -10.62 8.89
CA ARG A 111 10.28 -10.10 7.53
C ARG A 111 10.23 -11.21 6.48
N ARG A 112 10.91 -12.33 6.75
CA ARG A 112 10.91 -13.49 5.85
C ARG A 112 9.50 -14.06 5.67
N ARG A 113 8.75 -14.24 6.76
CA ARG A 113 7.36 -14.73 6.71
C ARG A 113 6.43 -13.78 5.97
N LEU A 114 6.63 -12.47 6.14
CA LEU A 114 5.87 -11.43 5.43
C LEU A 114 6.17 -11.47 3.93
N GLU A 115 7.44 -11.55 3.56
CA GLU A 115 7.88 -11.66 2.16
C GLU A 115 7.33 -12.93 1.50
N GLU A 116 7.38 -14.08 2.17
CA GLU A 116 6.80 -15.34 1.71
C GLU A 116 5.28 -15.23 1.46
N PHE A 117 4.56 -14.55 2.36
CA PHE A 117 3.14 -14.28 2.19
C PHE A 117 2.86 -13.35 1.01
N GLN A 118 3.60 -12.24 0.90
CA GLN A 118 3.48 -11.29 -0.21
C GLN A 118 3.78 -11.97 -1.55
N CYS A 119 4.80 -12.82 -1.62
CA CYS A 119 5.13 -13.59 -2.83
C CYS A 119 3.97 -14.49 -3.26
N ARG A 120 3.31 -15.16 -2.30
CA ARG A 120 2.11 -15.97 -2.59
C ARG A 120 0.95 -15.14 -3.13
N LEU A 121 0.70 -13.96 -2.57
CA LEU A 121 -0.32 -13.04 -3.07
C LEU A 121 -0.04 -12.59 -4.51
N VAL A 122 1.20 -12.21 -4.79
CA VAL A 122 1.59 -11.78 -6.14
C VAL A 122 1.47 -12.94 -7.15
N ALA A 123 1.86 -14.15 -6.76
CA ALA A 123 1.70 -15.33 -7.61
C ALA A 123 0.22 -15.64 -7.90
N ALA A 124 -0.67 -15.50 -6.91
CA ALA A 124 -2.11 -15.65 -7.09
C ALA A 124 -2.67 -14.60 -8.07
N ALA A 125 -2.26 -13.34 -7.92
CA ALA A 125 -2.65 -12.26 -8.83
C ALA A 125 -2.13 -12.46 -10.26
N ASP A 126 -0.90 -12.97 -10.41
CA ASP A 126 -0.34 -13.29 -11.72
C ASP A 126 -1.16 -14.38 -12.43
N LEU A 127 -1.56 -15.43 -11.71
CA LEU A 127 -2.41 -16.49 -12.26
C LEU A 127 -3.78 -15.94 -12.69
N GLU A 128 -4.38 -15.09 -11.86
CA GLU A 128 -5.68 -14.48 -12.16
C GLU A 128 -5.59 -13.51 -13.37
N TRP A 129 -4.47 -12.78 -13.49
CA TRP A 129 -4.16 -11.95 -14.65
C TRP A 129 -3.99 -12.77 -15.92
N GLU A 130 -3.31 -13.92 -15.86
CA GLU A 130 -3.17 -14.82 -17.00
C GLU A 130 -4.53 -15.34 -17.50
N ARG A 131 -5.42 -15.65 -16.57
CA ARG A 131 -6.76 -16.17 -16.84
C ARG A 131 -7.71 -15.13 -17.45
N THR A 132 -7.72 -13.91 -16.91
CA THR A 132 -8.77 -12.93 -17.22
C THR A 132 -8.27 -11.70 -17.96
N LYS A 133 -6.98 -11.35 -17.83
CA LYS A 133 -6.40 -10.07 -18.25
C LYS A 133 -7.21 -8.85 -17.78
N ASN A 134 -7.98 -9.00 -16.69
CA ASN A 134 -8.81 -7.95 -16.14
C ASN A 134 -8.27 -7.55 -14.76
N PRO A 135 -7.80 -6.29 -14.61
CA PRO A 135 -7.24 -5.85 -13.34
C PRO A 135 -8.27 -5.80 -12.21
N MET A 136 -9.57 -5.79 -12.50
CA MET A 136 -10.60 -5.74 -11.45
C MET A 136 -10.66 -6.97 -10.56
N PHE A 137 -10.15 -8.13 -11.00
CA PHE A 137 -10.11 -9.33 -10.15
C PHE A 137 -8.92 -9.34 -9.19
N ILE A 138 -8.03 -8.36 -9.30
CA ILE A 138 -6.82 -8.27 -8.48
C ILE A 138 -7.06 -7.27 -7.36
N THR A 139 -7.00 -7.79 -6.14
CA THR A 139 -7.30 -7.10 -4.89
C THR A 139 -6.27 -6.04 -4.54
N ASP A 140 -6.65 -5.09 -3.70
CA ASP A 140 -5.73 -4.07 -3.19
C ASP A 140 -4.59 -4.67 -2.35
N LEU A 141 -4.85 -5.81 -1.69
CA LEU A 141 -3.84 -6.53 -0.91
C LEU A 141 -2.73 -7.06 -1.82
N GLU A 142 -3.08 -7.69 -2.94
CA GLU A 142 -2.12 -8.20 -3.92
C GLU A 142 -1.32 -7.07 -4.59
N ARG A 143 -1.98 -5.96 -4.93
CA ARG A 143 -1.32 -4.75 -5.44
C ARG A 143 -0.32 -4.18 -4.44
N ARG A 144 -0.69 -4.13 -3.17
CA ARG A 144 0.19 -3.65 -2.09
C ARG A 144 1.39 -4.57 -1.91
N ALA A 145 1.17 -5.88 -1.90
CA ALA A 145 2.24 -6.88 -1.81
C ALA A 145 3.26 -6.69 -2.94
N ALA A 146 2.80 -6.56 -4.19
CA ALA A 146 3.70 -6.30 -5.32
C ALA A 146 4.49 -4.99 -5.17
N ARG A 147 3.87 -3.90 -4.67
CA ARG A 147 4.57 -2.64 -4.40
C ARG A 147 5.63 -2.80 -3.30
N GLN A 148 5.32 -3.52 -2.23
CA GLN A 148 6.25 -3.76 -1.12
C GLN A 148 7.44 -4.63 -1.56
N LEU A 149 7.22 -5.58 -2.46
CA LEU A 149 8.28 -6.38 -3.09
C LEU A 149 9.02 -5.63 -4.22
N GLY A 150 8.61 -4.41 -4.57
CA GLY A 150 9.22 -3.64 -5.67
C GLY A 150 8.99 -4.25 -7.06
N GLN A 151 7.95 -5.05 -7.25
CA GLN A 151 7.65 -5.68 -8.54
C GLN A 151 6.80 -4.77 -9.43
N GLU A 152 7.24 -4.58 -10.66
CA GLU A 152 6.45 -3.93 -11.71
C GLU A 152 5.64 -5.00 -12.46
N LYS A 153 4.31 -4.93 -12.38
CA LYS A 153 3.41 -5.89 -13.03
C LYS A 153 2.38 -5.19 -13.92
N PRO A 154 1.99 -5.77 -15.07
CA PRO A 154 1.03 -5.14 -15.98
C PRO A 154 -0.34 -4.85 -15.35
N TRP A 155 -0.74 -5.67 -14.38
CA TRP A 155 -1.98 -5.51 -13.64
C TRP A 155 -1.91 -4.53 -12.47
N LEU A 156 -0.70 -4.09 -12.11
CA LEU A 156 -0.44 -3.02 -11.16
C LEU A 156 -0.75 -1.67 -11.83
N TYR A 157 -2.00 -1.55 -12.26
CA TYR A 157 -2.56 -0.36 -12.88
C TYR A 157 -2.41 0.80 -11.90
N ASP A 158 -1.53 1.73 -12.25
CA ASP A 158 -1.40 3.02 -11.59
C ASP A 158 -2.01 4.06 -12.55
N PRO A 159 -3.27 4.50 -12.30
CA PRO A 159 -3.89 5.52 -13.13
C PRO A 159 -3.10 6.81 -12.96
N LYS A 160 -2.16 7.06 -13.87
CA LYS A 160 -1.50 8.36 -13.95
C LYS A 160 -2.60 9.40 -14.17
N PRO A 161 -2.70 10.43 -13.30
CA PRO A 161 -3.72 11.45 -13.47
C PRO A 161 -3.64 12.00 -14.89
N LEU A 162 -4.78 12.23 -15.52
CA LEU A 162 -4.83 12.93 -16.80
C LEU A 162 -4.67 14.43 -16.51
N ALA A 163 -3.84 15.11 -17.28
CA ALA A 163 -3.77 16.57 -17.22
C ALA A 163 -5.01 17.15 -17.92
N GLU A 164 -5.36 18.40 -17.62
CA GLU A 164 -6.40 19.11 -18.35
C GLU A 164 -5.78 19.98 -19.43
N CYS A 165 -6.40 20.00 -20.62
CA CYS A 165 -5.99 20.90 -21.67
C CYS A 165 -6.28 22.35 -21.24
N PRO A 166 -5.29 23.27 -21.24
CA PRO A 166 -5.49 24.66 -20.81
C PRO A 166 -6.45 25.46 -21.69
N VAL A 167 -6.80 24.95 -22.88
CA VAL A 167 -7.66 25.65 -23.84
C VAL A 167 -9.11 25.16 -23.79
N CYS A 168 -9.32 23.85 -23.73
CA CYS A 168 -10.66 23.26 -23.82
C CYS A 168 -11.05 22.39 -22.62
N ALA A 169 -10.22 22.34 -21.58
CA ALA A 169 -10.40 21.56 -20.35
C ALA A 169 -10.59 20.03 -20.56
N GLU A 170 -10.27 19.50 -21.74
CA GLU A 170 -10.32 18.06 -22.02
C GLU A 170 -9.25 17.32 -21.23
N LYS A 171 -9.58 16.12 -20.72
CA LYS A 171 -8.61 15.24 -20.04
C LYS A 171 -7.63 14.63 -21.05
N ILE A 172 -6.37 15.03 -20.96
CA ILE A 172 -5.27 14.61 -21.83
C ILE A 172 -4.22 13.80 -21.05
N LYS A 173 -3.54 12.88 -21.73
CA LYS A 173 -2.36 12.24 -21.15
C LYS A 173 -1.25 13.29 -20.96
N HIS A 174 -0.47 13.13 -19.90
CA HIS A 174 0.70 13.99 -19.68
C HIS A 174 1.67 13.91 -20.86
N GLY A 175 2.20 15.06 -21.29
CA GLY A 175 3.24 15.15 -22.31
C GLY A 175 2.77 15.09 -23.77
N VAL A 176 1.46 15.22 -24.03
CA VAL A 176 0.89 15.29 -25.39
C VAL A 176 1.25 16.62 -26.06
N ALA A 177 1.71 16.57 -27.32
CA ALA A 177 2.14 17.76 -28.08
C ALA A 177 0.98 18.63 -28.57
N VAL A 178 -0.13 18.00 -28.98
CA VAL A 178 -1.30 18.67 -29.54
C VAL A 178 -2.56 18.05 -28.93
N CYS A 179 -3.48 18.89 -28.45
CA CYS A 179 -4.76 18.43 -27.93
C CYS A 179 -5.60 17.79 -29.04
N ARG A 180 -6.13 16.59 -28.81
CA ARG A 180 -6.99 15.89 -29.78
C ARG A 180 -8.33 16.60 -30.00
N SER A 181 -8.91 17.22 -28.97
CA SER A 181 -10.25 17.81 -29.04
C SER A 181 -10.25 19.19 -29.70
N CYS A 182 -9.32 20.08 -29.33
CA CYS A 182 -9.28 21.46 -29.85
C CYS A 182 -8.11 21.77 -30.80
N GLY A 183 -7.16 20.85 -30.97
CA GLY A 183 -5.98 21.08 -31.83
C GLY A 183 -4.95 22.06 -31.27
N ALA A 184 -5.11 22.53 -30.03
CA ALA A 184 -4.14 23.43 -29.40
C ALA A 184 -2.77 22.76 -29.25
N ILE A 185 -1.70 23.47 -29.62
CA ILE A 185 -0.32 23.03 -29.42
C ILE A 185 0.02 23.27 -27.95
N LEU A 186 0.20 22.19 -27.20
CA LEU A 186 0.48 22.20 -25.76
C LEU A 186 1.98 22.17 -25.46
N ASP A 187 2.74 21.51 -26.32
CA ASP A 187 4.20 21.39 -26.22
C ASP A 187 4.78 21.65 -27.62
N ARG A 188 5.33 22.86 -27.81
CA ARG A 188 5.85 23.32 -29.10
C ARG A 188 7.10 22.56 -29.54
N GLU A 189 7.93 22.10 -28.58
CA GLU A 189 9.17 21.39 -28.89
C GLU A 189 8.84 19.99 -29.43
N LYS A 190 7.94 19.27 -28.76
CA LYS A 190 7.45 17.99 -29.30
C LYS A 190 6.67 18.17 -30.59
N ALA A 191 5.83 19.21 -30.69
CA ALA A 191 5.11 19.46 -31.92
C ALA A 191 6.05 19.75 -33.10
N ALA A 192 7.18 20.43 -32.88
CA ALA A 192 8.21 20.65 -33.89
C ALA A 192 8.96 19.36 -34.25
N GLN A 193 9.31 18.52 -33.25
CA GLN A 193 9.96 17.23 -33.46
C GLN A 193 9.15 16.30 -34.37
N TYR A 194 7.82 16.30 -34.23
CA TYR A 194 6.91 15.49 -35.05
C TYR A 194 6.36 16.23 -36.29
N GLY A 195 6.87 17.41 -36.63
CA GLY A 195 6.46 18.17 -37.82
C GLY A 195 5.02 18.71 -37.79
N LEU A 196 4.40 18.78 -36.60
CA LEU A 196 3.02 19.23 -36.39
C LEU A 196 2.89 20.77 -36.38
N VAL A 197 4.00 21.48 -36.22
CA VAL A 197 4.05 22.93 -36.44
C VAL A 197 4.54 23.15 -37.87
N GLY A 198 3.66 23.63 -38.74
CA GLY A 198 4.07 24.11 -40.05
C GLY A 198 5.13 25.19 -39.85
N ALA A 199 6.35 24.94 -40.33
CA ALA A 199 7.36 25.97 -40.49
C ALA A 199 6.68 27.17 -41.14
N GLY A 200 6.76 28.32 -40.47
CA GLY A 200 6.02 29.53 -40.80
C GLY A 200 5.86 29.70 -42.30
N ARG A 201 4.60 29.82 -42.74
CA ARG A 201 4.16 30.10 -44.11
C ARG A 201 5.16 31.09 -44.75
N LYS A 202 6.08 30.59 -45.57
CA LYS A 202 6.98 31.45 -46.36
C LYS A 202 6.07 32.36 -47.18
N GLU A 203 6.13 33.64 -46.85
CA GLU A 203 5.47 34.73 -47.54
C GLU A 203 5.76 34.58 -49.04
N ARG A 204 4.72 34.29 -49.83
CA ARG A 204 4.83 34.26 -51.30
C ARG A 204 5.22 35.67 -51.73
N GLN A 205 6.47 35.86 -52.13
CA GLN A 205 6.93 37.08 -52.78
C GLN A 205 5.99 37.38 -53.95
N ARG A 206 5.30 38.51 -53.85
CA ARG A 206 4.45 39.06 -54.91
C ARG A 206 5.38 39.54 -56.02
N ASN A 207 5.37 38.87 -57.17
CA ASN A 207 6.06 39.37 -58.36
C ASN A 207 5.49 40.75 -58.74
N PRO A 208 6.33 41.73 -59.15
CA PRO A 208 5.86 43.00 -59.67
C PRO A 208 5.30 42.84 -61.10
N ASP A 209 4.26 43.62 -61.41
CA ASP A 209 3.56 43.66 -62.71
C ASP A 209 4.48 44.07 -63.88
N PRO A 210 4.24 43.61 -65.11
CA PRO A 210 5.00 44.04 -66.29
C PRO A 210 4.64 45.48 -66.68
N GLN A 211 5.67 46.30 -66.94
CA GLN A 211 5.54 47.66 -67.44
C GLN A 211 4.85 47.70 -68.82
N ALA A 212 3.87 48.59 -68.94
CA ALA A 212 3.20 48.92 -70.19
C ALA A 212 4.17 49.64 -71.16
N GLU A 213 4.27 49.13 -72.38
CA GLU A 213 5.00 49.74 -73.48
C GLU A 213 4.31 51.02 -73.95
N ALA A 214 5.07 52.11 -74.02
CA ALA A 214 4.67 53.38 -74.59
C ALA A 214 4.84 53.35 -76.11
N GLY A 215 3.80 53.78 -76.83
CA GLY A 215 3.71 53.73 -78.28
C GLY A 215 4.65 54.68 -79.04
N LYS A 216 4.72 54.40 -80.34
CA LYS A 216 4.97 55.36 -81.41
C LYS A 216 3.99 55.08 -82.54
#